data_AF-A0A2K3DFW8-F1
#
_entry.id   AF-A0A2K3DFW8-F1
#
_cell.length_a   1.000
_cell.length_b   1.000
_cell.length_c   1.000
_cell.angle_alpha   90.00
_cell.angle_beta   90.00
_cell.angle_gamma   90.00
#
_symmetry.space_group_name_H-M   'P 1'
#
loop_
_entity.id
_entity.type
_entity.pdbx_description
1 polymer ?
#
loop_
_entity_poly.entity_id
_entity_poly.type
_entity_poly.pdbx_seq_one_letter_code
_entity_poly.pdbx_strand_id
1 'polypeptide(L)'
;MRPLYEQNLYQDLFYWQARLNGSKLNRTHLLDLFDSMAGKFGREGDRGVSRYISSEHNVVLIKDNKWYTPFRPFEYDTNCTAQETWCDGRMMFSQWAFERWTKEGMTFPDTLFFHDIGDAGACFGFGACTAPVITYFRQRLEMGWPHQMNPDNGDYTLLMPNLYTDLDRDAINGQWKPYTFYTYPWEKKKNKAFFRGSGYCNMWHRNKVVKCPRWHLTNESYYNGHGDLLDVRINGWDESGVGRKCPPYDPVPLREMPRYKYLLALDGVSASNRFAKLLGMNSVVLKEDSPYLAWFYRSVRQYEHYLPILERHPLDVLDVMGTYGSPQRDNELKRIVQNANNFAAKYMCDRAIALYFRKVLNEYKKLFDDMDGFIQGYIWPLVQAKQKTHVDFRQHLGRLRRQVAEDEAAAAAAAKVASS
;
A
#
# COMPACT_ATOMS: atom_id res chain seq x y z
N MET A 1 20.60 -4.55 -17.31
CA MET A 1 19.19 -4.18 -17.01
C MET A 1 18.98 -4.32 -15.51
N ARG A 2 18.36 -3.33 -14.85
CA ARG A 2 18.01 -3.42 -13.41
C ARG A 2 16.88 -4.45 -13.19
N PRO A 3 16.82 -5.15 -12.05
CA PRO A 3 15.69 -6.02 -11.72
C PRO A 3 14.36 -5.28 -11.84
N LEU A 4 13.32 -5.99 -12.32
CA LEU A 4 12.01 -5.41 -12.64
C LEU A 4 11.36 -4.66 -11.46
N TYR A 5 11.54 -5.15 -10.23
CA TYR A 5 11.01 -4.48 -9.03
C TYR A 5 11.71 -3.15 -8.72
N GLU A 6 12.99 -3.01 -9.07
CA GLU A 6 13.71 -1.75 -8.82
C GLU A 6 13.16 -0.62 -9.70
N GLN A 7 12.67 -0.94 -10.90
CA GLN A 7 12.12 0.04 -11.83
C GLN A 7 10.90 0.75 -11.23
N ASN A 8 10.07 0.03 -10.46
CA ASN A 8 8.88 0.61 -9.84
C ASN A 8 9.25 1.65 -8.78
N LEU A 9 10.22 1.32 -7.92
CA LEU A 9 10.73 2.24 -6.92
C LEU A 9 11.45 3.43 -7.56
N TYR A 10 12.23 3.21 -8.63
CA TYR A 10 12.89 4.31 -9.33
C TYR A 10 11.89 5.29 -9.97
N GLN A 11 10.72 4.83 -10.41
CA GLN A 11 9.66 5.74 -10.85
C GLN A 11 9.09 6.59 -9.71
N ASP A 12 8.96 6.04 -8.49
CA ASP A 12 8.56 6.83 -7.32
C ASP A 12 9.64 7.82 -6.89
N LEU A 13 10.91 7.42 -6.97
CA LEU A 13 12.06 8.28 -6.65
C LEU A 13 12.29 9.37 -7.70
N PHE A 14 11.93 9.14 -8.96
CA PHE A 14 12.18 10.07 -10.05
C PHE A 14 11.60 11.46 -9.77
N TYR A 15 10.38 11.52 -9.23
CA TYR A 15 9.75 12.78 -8.83
C TYR A 15 10.62 13.53 -7.81
N TRP A 16 11.05 12.87 -6.75
CA TRP A 16 11.87 13.48 -5.70
C TRP A 16 13.26 13.87 -6.20
N GLN A 17 13.87 13.06 -7.05
CA GLN A 17 15.16 13.39 -7.66
C GLN A 17 15.07 14.63 -8.55
N ALA A 18 14.01 14.74 -9.35
CA ALA A 18 13.74 15.91 -10.18
C ALA A 18 13.44 17.15 -9.33
N ARG A 19 12.58 17.02 -8.31
CA ARG A 19 12.19 18.10 -7.40
C ARG A 19 13.37 18.65 -6.61
N LEU A 20 14.27 17.77 -6.16
CA LEU A 20 15.45 18.17 -5.37
C LEU A 20 16.55 18.77 -6.26
N ASN A 21 16.59 18.46 -7.55
CA ASN A 21 17.55 18.98 -8.51
C ASN A 21 19.02 18.95 -8.00
N GLY A 22 19.43 17.79 -7.49
CA GLY A 22 20.77 17.59 -6.91
C GLY A 22 20.91 17.97 -5.42
N SER A 23 19.94 18.69 -4.86
CA SER A 23 19.87 18.97 -3.42
C SER A 23 19.46 17.74 -2.61
N LYS A 24 19.56 17.82 -1.29
CA LYS A 24 19.09 16.79 -0.34
C LYS A 24 18.01 17.36 0.57
N LEU A 25 17.14 16.48 1.03
CA LEU A 25 16.23 16.78 2.12
C LEU A 25 17.02 16.88 3.42
N ASN A 26 16.58 17.74 4.31
CA ASN A 26 17.15 17.87 5.64
C ASN A 26 16.08 17.59 6.70
N ARG A 27 16.49 17.61 7.98
CA ARG A 27 15.61 17.41 9.13
C ARG A 27 14.37 18.31 9.14
N THR A 28 14.49 19.57 8.72
CA THR A 28 13.38 20.53 8.70
C THR A 28 12.27 20.10 7.75
N HIS A 29 12.61 19.56 6.57
CA HIS A 29 11.62 19.02 5.63
C HIS A 29 10.79 17.90 6.26
N LEU A 30 11.43 17.01 7.03
CA LEU A 30 10.77 15.88 7.68
C LEU A 30 9.90 16.33 8.87
N LEU A 31 10.37 17.30 9.65
CA LEU A 31 9.59 17.92 10.72
C LEU A 31 8.37 18.68 10.18
N ASP A 32 8.53 19.42 9.09
CA ASP A 32 7.44 20.11 8.41
C ASP A 32 6.39 19.12 7.88
N LEU A 33 6.81 17.96 7.36
CA LEU A 33 5.90 16.90 6.93
C LEU A 33 5.09 16.37 8.12
N PHE A 34 5.75 16.11 9.25
CA PHE A 34 5.08 15.61 10.43
C PHE A 34 4.05 16.61 10.96
N ASP A 35 4.37 17.90 10.94
CA ASP A 35 3.47 18.95 11.38
C ASP A 35 2.32 19.21 10.39
N SER A 36 2.57 19.14 9.07
CA SER A 36 1.49 19.26 8.07
C SER A 36 0.48 18.13 8.18
N MET A 37 0.94 16.95 8.61
CA MET A 37 0.10 15.78 8.82
C MET A 37 -0.59 15.76 10.18
N ALA A 38 -0.28 16.72 11.09
CA ALA A 38 -0.86 16.80 12.43
C ALA A 38 -2.40 16.75 12.44
N GLY A 39 -3.04 17.30 11.40
CA GLY A 39 -4.50 17.29 11.24
C GLY A 39 -5.11 15.94 10.84
N LYS A 40 -4.32 15.02 10.28
CA LYS A 40 -4.77 13.66 9.89
C LYS A 40 -4.76 12.66 11.04
N PHE A 41 -4.18 13.01 12.18
CA PHE A 41 -4.21 12.16 13.37
C PHE A 41 -5.51 12.30 14.20
N GLY A 42 -6.50 13.02 13.67
CA GLY A 42 -7.85 13.15 14.22
C GLY A 42 -8.07 14.38 15.11
N ARG A 43 -9.34 14.80 15.23
CA ARG A 43 -9.84 15.69 16.30
C ARG A 43 -10.35 14.87 17.49
N GLU A 44 -9.71 13.74 17.82
CA GLU A 44 -10.07 13.04 19.05
C GLU A 44 -9.34 13.72 20.21
N GLY A 45 -10.10 14.57 20.90
CA GLY A 45 -9.75 15.04 22.22
C GLY A 45 -9.72 13.86 23.17
N ASP A 46 -8.59 13.15 23.23
CA ASP A 46 -8.21 12.46 24.45
C ASP A 46 -6.68 12.31 24.54
N ARG A 47 -6.13 12.99 25.57
CA ARG A 47 -4.89 12.65 26.29
C ARG A 47 -3.61 12.46 25.46
N GLY A 48 -2.96 13.59 25.14
CA GLY A 48 -1.48 13.76 25.19
C GLY A 48 -0.55 12.89 24.33
N VAL A 49 -1.06 11.95 23.53
CA VAL A 49 -0.21 11.02 22.74
C VAL A 49 -0.58 11.02 21.24
N SER A 50 -1.72 11.62 20.87
CA SER A 50 -2.48 11.33 19.64
C SER A 50 -2.18 12.18 18.39
N ARG A 51 -1.08 12.95 18.33
CA ARG A 51 -0.77 13.81 17.15
C ARG A 51 0.25 13.24 16.16
N TYR A 52 0.72 12.01 16.32
CA TYR A 52 1.71 11.40 15.42
C TYR A 52 1.41 9.94 15.06
N ILE A 53 0.28 9.44 15.55
CA ILE A 53 -0.29 8.15 15.19
C ILE A 53 -1.80 8.28 15.11
N SER A 54 -2.37 7.70 14.06
CA SER A 54 -3.76 7.26 13.99
C SER A 54 -3.80 5.82 13.45
N SER A 55 -5.01 5.29 13.29
CA SER A 55 -5.22 4.01 12.61
C SER A 55 -4.66 3.98 11.18
N GLU A 56 -4.41 5.14 10.55
CA GLU A 56 -4.01 5.25 9.15
C GLU A 56 -2.63 5.90 8.93
N HIS A 57 -2.12 6.68 9.87
CA HIS A 57 -0.94 7.52 9.65
C HIS A 57 0.00 7.46 10.85
N ASN A 58 1.29 7.22 10.60
CA ASN A 58 2.24 6.88 11.65
C ASN A 58 3.62 7.46 11.36
N VAL A 59 4.26 8.06 12.36
CA VAL A 59 5.72 8.23 12.33
C VAL A 59 6.37 6.91 12.72
N VAL A 60 7.38 6.46 11.98
CA VAL A 60 8.10 5.21 12.25
C VAL A 60 9.59 5.50 12.33
N LEU A 61 10.23 4.98 13.37
CA LEU A 61 11.67 4.91 13.49
C LEU A 61 12.13 3.46 13.40
N ILE A 62 13.02 3.17 12.46
CA ILE A 62 13.86 1.97 12.49
C ILE A 62 15.20 2.39 13.08
N LYS A 63 15.61 1.73 14.17
CA LYS A 63 16.90 1.98 14.84
C LYS A 63 17.48 0.68 15.36
N ASP A 64 18.74 0.40 15.04
CA ASP A 64 19.44 -0.84 15.45
C ASP A 64 18.64 -2.10 15.11
N ASN A 65 18.08 -2.12 13.90
CA ASN A 65 17.26 -3.22 13.39
C ASN A 65 15.99 -3.50 14.22
N LYS A 66 15.47 -2.49 14.93
CA LYS A 66 14.21 -2.53 15.67
C LYS A 66 13.22 -1.50 15.14
N TRP A 67 11.94 -1.83 15.15
CA TRP A 67 10.85 -0.95 14.72
C TRP A 67 10.23 -0.25 15.93
N TYR A 68 10.15 1.08 15.86
CA TYR A 68 9.53 1.92 16.87
C TYR A 68 8.37 2.71 16.28
N THR A 69 7.19 2.63 16.91
CA THR A 69 5.98 3.39 16.52
C THR A 69 5.37 4.11 17.73
N PRO A 70 5.28 5.46 17.73
CA PRO A 70 6.18 6.32 16.96
C PRO A 70 7.60 6.20 17.50
N PHE A 71 7.74 5.81 18.78
CA PHE A 71 8.98 5.77 19.58
C PHE A 71 8.88 4.75 20.74
N ARG A 72 8.09 3.69 20.58
CA ARG A 72 8.02 2.54 21.52
C ARG A 72 8.41 1.25 20.78
N PRO A 73 9.23 0.36 21.38
CA PRO A 73 9.53 -0.92 20.77
C PRO A 73 8.26 -1.79 20.69
N PHE A 74 8.20 -2.68 19.72
CA PHE A 74 7.05 -3.58 19.47
C PHE A 74 6.77 -4.61 20.59
N GLU A 75 7.55 -4.61 21.66
CA GLU A 75 7.35 -5.48 22.83
C GLU A 75 6.48 -4.83 23.92
N TYR A 76 6.02 -3.58 23.72
CA TYR A 76 5.28 -2.83 24.72
C TYR A 76 3.77 -3.10 24.62
N ASP A 77 3.35 -4.04 25.46
CA ASP A 77 1.96 -4.44 25.77
C ASP A 77 1.16 -4.99 24.58
N THR A 78 1.18 -6.32 24.44
CA THR A 78 0.21 -7.05 23.62
C THR A 78 -1.24 -6.88 24.12
N ASN A 79 -1.48 -6.25 25.28
CA ASN A 79 -2.80 -5.78 25.68
C ASN A 79 -3.10 -4.40 25.08
N CYS A 80 -3.26 -4.35 23.77
CA CYS A 80 -4.01 -3.26 23.15
C CYS A 80 -5.40 -3.21 23.80
N THR A 81 -5.67 -2.17 24.57
CA THR A 81 -7.03 -1.97 25.09
C THR A 81 -7.92 -1.47 23.94
N ALA A 82 -9.19 -1.87 23.91
CA ALA A 82 -10.15 -1.49 22.85
C ALA A 82 -10.37 0.04 22.67
N GLN A 83 -9.68 0.87 23.47
CA GLN A 83 -9.75 2.32 23.51
C GLN A 83 -8.56 2.98 22.78
N GLU A 84 -7.58 2.22 22.30
CA GLU A 84 -6.37 2.73 21.66
C GLU A 84 -6.44 2.64 20.12
N THR A 85 -6.77 3.75 19.45
CA THR A 85 -6.94 3.84 17.99
C THR A 85 -5.64 3.65 17.19
N TRP A 86 -4.48 3.58 17.85
CA TRP A 86 -3.17 3.33 17.25
C TRP A 86 -2.82 1.84 17.08
N CYS A 87 -3.57 0.95 17.73
CA CYS A 87 -3.45 -0.51 17.59
C CYS A 87 -4.21 -1.03 16.36
N ASP A 88 -4.00 -0.41 15.20
CA ASP A 88 -4.55 -0.93 13.95
C ASP A 88 -3.83 -2.23 13.57
N GLY A 89 -4.61 -3.24 13.14
CA GLY A 89 -4.06 -4.51 12.71
C GLY A 89 -2.92 -4.33 11.70
N ARG A 90 -3.07 -3.42 10.72
CA ARG A 90 -2.06 -3.18 9.68
C ARG A 90 -0.70 -2.83 10.26
N MET A 91 -0.64 -2.01 11.32
CA MET A 91 0.63 -1.64 11.96
C MET A 91 1.22 -2.82 12.72
N MET A 92 0.42 -3.51 13.55
CA MET A 92 0.89 -4.68 14.30
C MET A 92 1.48 -5.76 13.39
N PHE A 93 0.84 -6.04 12.23
CA PHE A 93 1.36 -7.03 11.28
C PHE A 93 2.61 -6.55 10.55
N SER A 94 2.73 -5.24 10.27
CA SER A 94 3.94 -4.66 9.69
C SER A 94 5.15 -4.85 10.62
N GLN A 95 4.94 -4.58 11.90
CA GLN A 95 5.97 -4.75 12.93
C GLN A 95 6.32 -6.23 13.13
N TRP A 96 5.31 -7.11 13.23
CA TRP A 96 5.52 -8.55 13.33
C TRP A 96 6.33 -9.12 12.16
N ALA A 97 6.01 -8.71 10.92
CA ALA A 97 6.72 -9.15 9.73
C ALA A 97 8.18 -8.69 9.75
N PHE A 98 8.40 -7.42 10.09
CA PHE A 98 9.72 -6.85 10.25
C PHE A 98 10.55 -7.61 11.29
N GLU A 99 10.02 -7.82 12.49
CA GLU A 99 10.73 -8.52 13.56
C GLU A 99 11.09 -9.95 13.21
N ARG A 100 10.21 -10.65 12.48
CA ARG A 100 10.53 -11.99 12.02
C ARG A 100 11.73 -11.95 11.07
N TRP A 101 11.74 -11.04 10.09
CA TRP A 101 12.88 -10.91 9.18
C TRP A 101 14.18 -10.56 9.91
N THR A 102 14.13 -9.72 10.94
CA THR A 102 15.32 -9.37 11.72
C THR A 102 15.83 -10.52 12.58
N LYS A 103 14.92 -11.32 13.17
CA LYS A 103 15.26 -12.58 13.86
C LYS A 103 15.86 -13.63 12.90
N GLU A 104 15.43 -13.62 11.64
CA GLU A 104 16.00 -14.45 10.55
C GLU A 104 17.32 -13.89 9.99
N GLY A 105 17.87 -12.81 10.56
CA GLY A 105 19.17 -12.25 10.21
C GLY A 105 19.16 -11.16 9.12
N MET A 106 17.98 -10.70 8.69
CA MET A 106 17.90 -9.54 7.79
C MET A 106 18.21 -8.25 8.55
N THR A 107 18.96 -7.35 7.91
CA THR A 107 19.29 -6.03 8.44
C THR A 107 18.59 -4.94 7.64
N PHE A 108 18.11 -3.91 8.33
CA PHE A 108 17.46 -2.73 7.76
C PHE A 108 18.17 -1.46 8.23
N PRO A 109 18.24 -0.41 7.38
CA PRO A 109 18.96 0.81 7.72
C PRO A 109 18.20 1.63 8.77
N ASP A 110 18.94 2.29 9.67
CA ASP A 110 18.38 3.30 10.57
C ASP A 110 17.69 4.40 9.74
N THR A 111 16.38 4.57 9.95
CA THR A 111 15.53 5.42 9.11
C THR A 111 14.38 5.98 9.94
N LEU A 112 14.11 7.29 9.82
CA LEU A 112 12.90 7.93 10.33
C LEU A 112 12.00 8.32 9.16
N PHE A 113 10.74 7.90 9.16
CA PHE A 113 9.83 8.18 8.05
C PHE A 113 8.37 8.34 8.49
N PHE A 114 7.58 8.99 7.64
CA PHE A 114 6.13 8.98 7.73
C PHE A 114 5.58 7.79 6.95
N HIS A 115 4.83 6.94 7.64
CA HIS A 115 4.17 5.75 7.11
C HIS A 115 2.67 5.97 7.03
N ASP A 116 2.16 5.99 5.81
CA ASP A 116 0.75 6.03 5.48
C ASP A 116 0.23 4.61 5.21
N ILE A 117 -0.55 4.08 6.13
CA ILE A 117 -1.18 2.76 6.03
C ILE A 117 -2.67 2.86 5.68
N GLY A 118 -3.18 4.07 5.45
CA GLY A 118 -4.56 4.33 5.04
C GLY A 118 -4.84 3.99 3.58
N ASP A 119 -6.12 3.88 3.23
CA ASP A 119 -6.52 3.51 1.86
C ASP A 119 -6.56 4.72 0.90
N ALA A 120 -6.64 5.95 1.41
CA ALA A 120 -6.88 7.17 0.63
C ALA A 120 -5.62 8.01 0.31
N GLY A 121 -4.47 7.68 0.89
CA GLY A 121 -3.23 8.43 0.68
C GLY A 121 -3.05 9.64 1.62
N ALA A 122 -1.86 9.80 2.20
CA ALA A 122 -1.57 10.85 3.17
C ALA A 122 -1.36 12.25 2.55
N CYS A 123 -0.90 12.38 1.31
CA CYS A 123 -0.68 13.70 0.68
C CYS A 123 -1.94 14.29 0.03
N PHE A 124 -3.13 13.70 0.26
CA PHE A 124 -4.40 14.22 -0.23
C PHE A 124 -4.94 15.37 0.64
N GLY A 125 -5.22 16.53 0.03
CA GLY A 125 -6.07 17.60 0.58
C GLY A 125 -5.40 18.72 1.39
N PHE A 126 -4.08 18.65 1.66
CA PHE A 126 -3.38 19.58 2.57
C PHE A 126 -2.19 20.33 1.94
N GLY A 127 -1.98 20.22 0.63
CA GLY A 127 -0.85 20.82 -0.09
C GLY A 127 0.29 19.83 -0.38
N ALA A 128 1.37 20.34 -0.97
CA ALA A 128 2.55 19.55 -1.32
C ALA A 128 3.24 18.99 -0.07
N CYS A 129 3.52 17.68 -0.04
CA CYS A 129 4.33 17.08 1.02
C CYS A 129 5.78 17.57 0.90
N THR A 130 6.37 17.99 2.04
CA THR A 130 7.74 18.53 2.10
C THR A 130 8.82 17.45 2.06
N ALA A 131 8.47 16.20 2.38
CA ALA A 131 9.31 15.01 2.28
C ALA A 131 8.49 13.80 1.79
N PRO A 132 9.14 12.73 1.28
CA PRO A 132 8.45 11.56 0.78
C PRO A 132 7.68 10.84 1.88
N VAL A 133 6.47 10.39 1.55
CA VAL A 133 5.65 9.51 2.40
C VAL A 133 5.76 8.08 1.90
N ILE A 134 6.02 7.13 2.81
CA ILE A 134 5.99 5.71 2.47
C ILE A 134 4.55 5.20 2.64
N THR A 135 3.97 4.57 1.61
CA THR A 135 2.57 4.15 1.59
C THR A 135 2.34 2.82 0.88
N TYR A 136 1.20 2.17 1.12
CA TYR A 136 0.79 0.95 0.41
C TYR A 136 0.19 1.20 -0.96
N PHE A 137 -0.55 2.30 -1.08
CA PHE A 137 -1.33 2.59 -2.27
C PHE A 137 -1.13 4.01 -2.71
N ARG A 138 -1.06 4.16 -4.02
CA ARG A 138 -0.89 5.43 -4.68
C ARG A 138 -1.92 5.52 -5.79
N GLN A 139 -2.39 6.73 -6.04
CA GLN A 139 -3.13 7.02 -7.24
C GLN A 139 -2.24 7.66 -8.30
N ARG A 140 -2.38 7.19 -9.55
CA ARG A 140 -1.77 7.82 -10.73
C ARG A 140 -2.44 9.16 -11.03
N LEU A 141 -1.61 10.10 -11.42
CA LEU A 141 -2.01 11.33 -12.06
C LEU A 141 -2.27 11.04 -13.53
N GLU A 142 -3.53 11.03 -13.94
CA GLU A 142 -3.91 10.91 -15.35
C GLU A 142 -4.96 11.97 -15.68
N MET A 143 -4.74 12.73 -16.75
CA MET A 143 -5.74 13.64 -17.30
C MET A 143 -6.94 12.82 -17.83
N GLY A 144 -8.17 13.29 -17.56
CA GLY A 144 -9.41 12.67 -18.07
C GLY A 144 -10.22 11.85 -17.07
N TRP A 145 -9.83 11.79 -15.79
CA TRP A 145 -10.65 11.17 -14.74
C TRP A 145 -11.68 12.17 -14.15
N PRO A 146 -12.95 11.79 -13.87
CA PRO A 146 -14.06 12.73 -13.60
C PRO A 146 -13.94 13.61 -12.35
N HIS A 147 -12.95 13.36 -11.49
CA HIS A 147 -12.54 14.26 -10.41
C HIS A 147 -11.03 14.39 -10.49
N GLN A 148 -10.57 15.56 -10.95
CA GLN A 148 -9.16 15.93 -10.93
C GLN A 148 -8.80 16.26 -9.48
N MET A 149 -8.18 15.31 -8.78
CA MET A 149 -7.40 15.68 -7.60
C MET A 149 -6.21 16.51 -8.07
N ASN A 150 -5.80 17.49 -7.26
CA ASN A 150 -4.69 18.38 -7.54
C ASN A 150 -3.49 17.57 -8.11
N PRO A 151 -2.96 17.95 -9.29
CA PRO A 151 -1.94 17.21 -10.03
C PRO A 151 -0.66 16.88 -9.26
N ASP A 152 -0.46 17.38 -8.04
CA ASP A 152 0.71 17.07 -7.24
C ASP A 152 0.51 15.87 -6.28
N ASN A 153 -0.72 15.43 -6.00
CA ASN A 153 -1.02 14.68 -4.77
C ASN A 153 -0.49 13.22 -4.69
N GLY A 154 -0.16 12.59 -5.82
CA GLY A 154 0.32 11.20 -5.85
C GLY A 154 1.84 11.05 -5.88
N ASP A 155 2.54 12.04 -6.41
CA ASP A 155 3.98 11.99 -6.72
C ASP A 155 4.90 12.06 -5.48
N TYR A 156 4.35 12.48 -4.34
CA TYR A 156 5.07 12.57 -3.08
C TYR A 156 5.32 11.21 -2.39
N THR A 157 4.81 10.12 -2.94
CA THR A 157 4.76 8.83 -2.25
C THR A 157 5.79 7.83 -2.77
N LEU A 158 6.38 7.05 -1.87
CA LEU A 158 7.14 5.84 -2.20
C LEU A 158 6.28 4.63 -1.85
N LEU A 159 5.95 3.82 -2.86
CA LEU A 159 5.15 2.61 -2.62
C LEU A 159 5.99 1.53 -1.93
N MET A 160 5.44 0.94 -0.87
CA MET A 160 5.98 -0.24 -0.22
C MET A 160 4.99 -1.42 -0.25
N PRO A 161 5.47 -2.66 -0.02
CA PRO A 161 4.59 -3.81 0.11
C PRO A 161 3.62 -3.65 1.27
N ASN A 162 2.40 -4.11 1.08
CA ASN A 162 1.39 -4.13 2.14
C ASN A 162 1.72 -5.28 3.09
N LEU A 163 2.52 -5.00 4.12
CA LEU A 163 3.05 -6.00 5.06
C LEU A 163 1.96 -6.74 5.84
N TYR A 164 0.73 -6.23 5.82
CA TYR A 164 -0.43 -6.90 6.40
C TYR A 164 -1.06 -7.96 5.49
N THR A 165 -1.09 -7.74 4.17
CA THR A 165 -1.93 -8.54 3.26
C THR A 165 -1.19 -9.19 2.10
N ASP A 166 -0.03 -8.65 1.72
CA ASP A 166 0.89 -9.28 0.75
C ASP A 166 1.56 -10.51 1.38
N LEU A 167 1.66 -10.54 2.72
CA LEU A 167 2.00 -11.71 3.51
C LEU A 167 0.70 -12.47 3.80
N ASP A 168 0.53 -13.65 3.20
CA ASP A 168 -0.73 -14.39 3.27
C ASP A 168 -1.08 -14.78 4.72
N ARG A 169 -2.31 -14.46 5.14
CA ARG A 169 -2.82 -14.73 6.49
C ARG A 169 -4.13 -15.50 6.41
N ASP A 170 -4.14 -16.71 6.95
CA ASP A 170 -5.35 -17.29 7.54
C ASP A 170 -5.50 -16.67 8.94
N ALA A 171 -6.34 -15.66 9.02
CA ALA A 171 -6.53 -14.76 10.16
C ALA A 171 -7.14 -15.38 11.43
N ILE A 172 -7.14 -16.70 11.59
CA ILE A 172 -7.84 -17.35 12.71
C ILE A 172 -6.86 -17.80 13.81
N ASN A 173 -5.60 -18.13 13.47
CA ASN A 173 -4.67 -18.77 14.43
C ASN A 173 -3.28 -18.10 14.56
N GLY A 174 -3.09 -16.89 14.03
CA GLY A 174 -1.81 -16.17 14.18
C GLY A 174 -0.60 -16.83 13.50
N GLN A 175 -0.82 -17.77 12.57
CA GLN A 175 0.24 -18.45 11.84
C GLN A 175 0.43 -17.83 10.45
N TRP A 176 1.68 -17.48 10.16
CA TRP A 176 2.12 -17.08 8.84
C TRP A 176 1.96 -18.22 7.84
N LYS A 177 1.49 -17.89 6.63
CA LYS A 177 1.55 -18.80 5.50
C LYS A 177 2.43 -18.21 4.40
N PRO A 178 3.30 -19.03 3.79
CA PRO A 178 4.01 -18.59 2.60
C PRO A 178 3.00 -18.21 1.53
N TYR A 179 3.41 -17.31 0.63
CA TYR A 179 2.65 -17.01 -0.57
C TYR A 179 2.30 -18.32 -1.28
N THR A 180 1.00 -18.65 -1.31
CA THR A 180 0.53 -19.98 -1.69
C THR A 180 0.01 -19.97 -3.12
N PHE A 181 0.54 -20.90 -3.92
CA PHE A 181 0.06 -21.15 -5.28
C PHE A 181 -1.13 -22.09 -5.23
N TYR A 182 -2.29 -21.62 -5.67
CA TYR A 182 -3.48 -22.46 -5.75
C TYR A 182 -3.73 -22.87 -7.20
N THR A 183 -3.80 -24.18 -7.42
CA THR A 183 -4.02 -24.74 -8.76
C THR A 183 -5.26 -25.63 -8.81
N TYR A 184 -5.86 -25.71 -9.98
CA TYR A 184 -6.96 -26.60 -10.28
C TYR A 184 -6.85 -27.09 -11.73
N PRO A 185 -7.22 -28.36 -12.06
CA PRO A 185 -7.09 -28.87 -13.42
C PRO A 185 -7.79 -27.97 -14.45
N TRP A 186 -7.04 -27.48 -15.44
CA TRP A 186 -7.52 -26.47 -16.41
C TRP A 186 -8.82 -26.88 -17.10
N GLU A 187 -8.87 -28.11 -17.60
CA GLU A 187 -10.03 -28.66 -18.32
C GLU A 187 -11.28 -28.83 -17.43
N LYS A 188 -11.13 -28.79 -16.10
CA LYS A 188 -12.25 -28.87 -15.15
C LYS A 188 -12.74 -27.50 -14.69
N LYS A 189 -12.09 -26.41 -15.10
CA LYS A 189 -12.45 -25.06 -14.67
C LYS A 189 -13.81 -24.66 -15.24
N LYS A 190 -14.63 -24.00 -14.42
CA LYS A 190 -15.85 -23.32 -14.87
C LYS A 190 -15.44 -22.17 -15.80
N ASN A 191 -15.99 -22.12 -17.00
CA ASN A 191 -15.73 -21.05 -17.96
C ASN A 191 -16.50 -19.77 -17.61
N LYS A 192 -16.27 -19.22 -16.41
CA LYS A 192 -16.90 -18.02 -15.87
C LYS A 192 -15.86 -17.09 -15.26
N ALA A 193 -16.15 -15.79 -15.24
CA ALA A 193 -15.44 -14.82 -14.41
C ALA A 193 -16.02 -14.81 -13.00
N PHE A 194 -15.15 -14.82 -12.01
CA PHE A 194 -15.52 -15.00 -10.61
C PHE A 194 -15.00 -13.89 -9.71
N PHE A 195 -15.84 -13.49 -8.76
CA PHE A 195 -15.48 -12.59 -7.67
C PHE A 195 -16.33 -12.82 -6.43
N ARG A 196 -15.68 -12.76 -5.27
CA ARG A 196 -16.29 -12.64 -3.93
C ARG A 196 -15.51 -11.62 -3.14
N GLY A 197 -16.20 -10.60 -2.62
CA GLY A 197 -15.58 -9.59 -1.76
C GLY A 197 -16.61 -8.63 -1.18
N SER A 198 -16.12 -7.58 -0.53
CA SER A 198 -16.97 -6.50 -0.05
C SER A 198 -17.39 -5.56 -1.17
N GLY A 199 -18.53 -4.89 -0.97
CA GLY A 199 -19.10 -3.88 -1.87
C GLY A 199 -18.38 -2.53 -1.85
N TYR A 200 -17.19 -2.42 -1.25
CA TYR A 200 -16.40 -1.19 -1.28
C TYR A 200 -16.13 -0.76 -2.72
N CYS A 201 -16.30 0.53 -2.96
CA CYS A 201 -16.01 1.19 -4.22
C CYS A 201 -14.90 2.21 -4.01
N ASN A 202 -14.32 2.63 -5.12
CA ASN A 202 -13.42 3.77 -5.14
C ASN A 202 -14.21 5.03 -4.76
N MET A 203 -14.09 5.46 -3.50
CA MET A 203 -14.87 6.58 -2.96
C MET A 203 -14.51 7.91 -3.64
N TRP A 204 -13.31 8.00 -4.21
CA TRP A 204 -12.70 9.25 -4.63
C TRP A 204 -12.58 9.39 -6.15
N HIS A 205 -12.52 8.29 -6.89
CA HIS A 205 -12.36 8.30 -8.35
C HIS A 205 -13.30 7.31 -9.00
N ARG A 206 -13.93 7.68 -10.09
CA ARG A 206 -14.82 6.79 -10.84
C ARG A 206 -14.02 6.11 -11.92
N ASN A 207 -14.12 4.78 -12.07
CA ASN A 207 -13.64 4.13 -13.30
C ASN A 207 -14.23 4.87 -14.52
N LYS A 208 -13.42 5.06 -15.57
CA LYS A 208 -13.80 5.84 -16.77
C LYS A 208 -15.10 5.33 -17.41
N VAL A 209 -15.40 4.06 -17.18
CA VAL A 209 -16.51 3.32 -17.78
C VAL A 209 -17.66 3.12 -16.79
N VAL A 210 -17.39 2.76 -15.54
CA VAL A 210 -18.42 2.51 -14.51
C VAL A 210 -18.06 3.14 -13.16
N LYS A 211 -19.06 3.67 -12.45
CA LYS A 211 -18.83 4.32 -11.14
C LYS A 211 -18.27 3.36 -10.09
N CYS A 212 -18.84 2.16 -9.99
CA CYS A 212 -18.35 1.13 -9.09
C CYS A 212 -18.33 -0.26 -9.75
N PRO A 213 -17.15 -0.75 -10.17
CA PRO A 213 -16.99 -2.05 -10.82
C PRO A 213 -17.60 -3.24 -10.07
N ARG A 214 -17.43 -3.30 -8.74
CA ARG A 214 -17.93 -4.41 -7.93
C ARG A 214 -19.46 -4.53 -7.92
N TRP A 215 -20.15 -3.42 -7.72
CA TRP A 215 -21.62 -3.38 -7.78
C TRP A 215 -22.12 -3.59 -9.20
N HIS A 216 -21.50 -2.95 -10.18
CA HIS A 216 -21.84 -3.09 -11.59
C HIS A 216 -21.80 -4.56 -12.02
N LEU A 217 -20.67 -5.24 -11.87
CA LEU A 217 -20.53 -6.64 -12.28
C LEU A 217 -21.37 -7.61 -11.45
N THR A 218 -21.72 -7.25 -10.20
CA THR A 218 -22.70 -8.02 -9.43
C THR A 218 -24.09 -7.91 -10.03
N ASN A 219 -24.51 -6.69 -10.41
CA ASN A 219 -25.80 -6.47 -11.06
C ASN A 219 -25.87 -7.20 -12.41
N GLU A 220 -24.79 -7.17 -13.18
CA GLU A 220 -24.70 -7.91 -14.44
C GLU A 220 -24.80 -9.42 -14.22
N SER A 221 -24.07 -9.96 -13.25
CA SER A 221 -24.11 -11.39 -12.90
C SER A 221 -25.46 -11.87 -12.41
N TYR A 222 -26.19 -11.06 -11.62
CA TYR A 222 -27.39 -11.53 -10.92
C TYR A 222 -28.71 -11.02 -11.49
N TYR A 223 -28.81 -9.75 -11.88
CA TYR A 223 -30.07 -9.12 -12.29
C TYR A 223 -30.23 -9.00 -13.81
N ASN A 224 -29.12 -8.85 -14.55
CA ASN A 224 -29.19 -8.51 -15.98
C ASN A 224 -28.92 -9.71 -16.91
N GLY A 225 -29.01 -10.94 -16.40
CA GLY A 225 -28.97 -12.15 -17.23
C GLY A 225 -27.58 -12.66 -17.62
N HIS A 226 -26.49 -12.09 -17.10
CA HIS A 226 -25.12 -12.54 -17.42
C HIS A 226 -24.58 -13.62 -16.45
N GLY A 227 -25.44 -14.29 -15.70
CA GLY A 227 -25.08 -15.31 -14.70
C GLY A 227 -24.38 -16.55 -15.27
N ASP A 228 -24.54 -16.82 -16.57
CA ASP A 228 -23.87 -17.93 -17.26
C ASP A 228 -22.38 -17.66 -17.53
N LEU A 229 -21.97 -16.40 -17.58
CA LEU A 229 -20.58 -15.99 -17.81
C LEU A 229 -19.95 -15.35 -16.57
N LEU A 230 -20.75 -14.74 -15.71
CA LEU A 230 -20.30 -14.02 -14.51
C LEU A 230 -20.85 -14.68 -13.25
N ASP A 231 -19.97 -14.98 -12.31
CA ASP A 231 -20.29 -15.41 -10.95
C ASP A 231 -19.69 -14.42 -9.94
N VAL A 232 -20.37 -13.28 -9.81
CA VAL A 232 -19.91 -12.11 -9.03
C VAL A 232 -20.91 -11.84 -7.91
N ARG A 233 -20.44 -11.84 -6.66
CA ARG A 233 -21.25 -11.50 -5.48
C ARG A 233 -20.46 -10.65 -4.50
N ILE A 234 -21.17 -9.75 -3.82
CA ILE A 234 -20.60 -8.82 -2.84
C ILE A 234 -21.39 -8.76 -1.54
N ASN A 235 -20.68 -8.45 -0.45
CA ASN A 235 -21.22 -8.31 0.89
C ASN A 235 -20.91 -6.91 1.44
N GLY A 236 -21.65 -6.47 2.45
CA GLY A 236 -21.46 -5.14 3.06
C GLY A 236 -22.30 -4.04 2.41
N TRP A 237 -22.00 -2.81 2.81
CA TRP A 237 -22.80 -1.63 2.52
C TRP A 237 -22.52 -1.07 1.12
N ASP A 238 -23.57 -0.61 0.44
CA ASP A 238 -23.43 0.15 -0.80
C ASP A 238 -23.11 1.62 -0.49
N GLU A 239 -21.83 1.95 -0.45
CA GLU A 239 -21.37 3.34 -0.30
C GLU A 239 -21.59 4.19 -1.57
N SER A 240 -21.90 3.55 -2.70
CA SER A 240 -21.97 4.22 -4.00
C SER A 240 -23.37 4.71 -4.38
N GLY A 241 -24.41 4.15 -3.74
CA GLY A 241 -25.81 4.37 -4.10
C GLY A 241 -26.20 3.82 -5.47
N VAL A 242 -25.38 2.93 -6.05
CA VAL A 242 -25.55 2.34 -7.40
C VAL A 242 -26.14 0.93 -7.33
N GLY A 243 -26.13 0.33 -6.14
CA GLY A 243 -26.43 -1.08 -5.88
C GLY A 243 -27.88 -1.36 -5.50
N ARG A 244 -28.42 -2.45 -6.04
CA ARG A 244 -29.63 -3.10 -5.49
C ARG A 244 -29.20 -4.04 -4.36
N LYS A 245 -30.04 -4.22 -3.34
CA LYS A 245 -29.75 -5.16 -2.23
C LYS A 245 -29.44 -6.56 -2.77
N CYS A 246 -28.16 -6.94 -2.75
CA CYS A 246 -27.71 -8.23 -3.24
C CYS A 246 -28.04 -9.34 -2.22
N PRO A 247 -28.38 -10.55 -2.68
CA PRO A 247 -28.51 -11.69 -1.79
C PRO A 247 -27.17 -11.94 -1.07
N PRO A 248 -27.19 -12.32 0.22
CA PRO A 248 -25.99 -12.74 0.91
C PRO A 248 -25.36 -13.96 0.21
N TYR A 249 -24.05 -14.09 0.31
CA TYR A 249 -23.30 -15.23 -0.19
C TYR A 249 -22.30 -15.71 0.87
N ASP A 250 -21.96 -16.99 0.85
CA ASP A 250 -20.95 -17.55 1.74
C ASP A 250 -19.53 -17.21 1.27
N PRO A 251 -18.64 -16.70 2.16
CA PRO A 251 -17.25 -16.47 1.83
C PRO A 251 -16.60 -17.69 1.16
N VAL A 252 -16.00 -17.48 -0.01
CA VAL A 252 -15.31 -18.54 -0.75
C VAL A 252 -13.80 -18.49 -0.43
N PRO A 253 -13.21 -19.57 0.12
CA PRO A 253 -11.78 -19.63 0.39
C PRO A 253 -10.93 -19.43 -0.88
N LEU A 254 -9.74 -18.82 -0.73
CA LEU A 254 -8.83 -18.58 -1.86
C LEU A 254 -8.50 -19.87 -2.64
N ARG A 255 -8.34 -21.00 -1.95
CA ARG A 255 -8.07 -22.32 -2.55
C ARG A 255 -9.16 -22.82 -3.51
N GLU A 256 -10.40 -22.33 -3.38
CA GLU A 256 -11.53 -22.72 -4.23
C GLU A 256 -11.64 -21.84 -5.48
N MET A 257 -11.05 -20.64 -5.47
CA MET A 257 -11.14 -19.69 -6.58
C MET A 257 -10.57 -20.22 -7.90
N PRO A 258 -9.45 -20.99 -7.95
CA PRO A 258 -8.95 -21.53 -9.20
C PRO A 258 -9.91 -22.51 -9.90
N ARG A 259 -11.04 -22.90 -9.31
CA ARG A 259 -12.09 -23.64 -10.05
C ARG A 259 -12.71 -22.81 -11.17
N TYR A 260 -12.52 -21.51 -11.20
CA TYR A 260 -13.01 -20.61 -12.23
C TYR A 260 -11.88 -20.25 -13.20
N LYS A 261 -12.18 -20.22 -14.50
CA LYS A 261 -11.19 -19.92 -15.54
C LYS A 261 -10.70 -18.48 -15.45
N TYR A 262 -11.58 -17.55 -15.08
CA TYR A 262 -11.25 -16.14 -14.95
C TYR A 262 -11.52 -15.61 -13.54
N LEU A 263 -10.59 -14.82 -13.01
CA LEU A 263 -10.69 -14.20 -11.68
C LEU A 263 -10.62 -12.68 -11.82
N LEU A 264 -11.61 -11.99 -11.26
CA LEU A 264 -11.70 -10.54 -11.37
C LEU A 264 -10.84 -9.85 -10.29
N ALA A 265 -9.95 -8.97 -10.73
CA ALA A 265 -9.19 -8.06 -9.87
C ALA A 265 -9.84 -6.67 -9.92
N LEU A 266 -10.73 -6.42 -8.96
CA LEU A 266 -11.50 -5.17 -8.83
C LEU A 266 -11.07 -4.40 -7.58
N ASP A 267 -10.83 -3.10 -7.71
CA ASP A 267 -10.41 -2.25 -6.60
C ASP A 267 -11.54 -2.05 -5.59
N GLY A 268 -11.14 -1.65 -4.37
CA GLY A 268 -12.05 -1.27 -3.29
C GLY A 268 -12.02 0.24 -3.13
N VAL A 269 -11.80 0.72 -1.90
CA VAL A 269 -11.53 2.15 -1.64
C VAL A 269 -10.35 2.66 -2.47
N SER A 270 -9.30 1.83 -2.59
CA SER A 270 -8.15 1.99 -3.49
C SER A 270 -7.73 0.63 -4.06
N ALA A 271 -6.48 0.51 -4.52
CA ALA A 271 -5.94 -0.73 -5.10
C ALA A 271 -6.21 -1.93 -4.19
N SER A 272 -6.69 -3.04 -4.77
CA SER A 272 -6.98 -4.23 -3.97
C SER A 272 -5.75 -5.14 -3.79
N ASN A 273 -5.41 -5.43 -2.53
CA ASN A 273 -4.43 -6.47 -2.16
C ASN A 273 -4.75 -7.86 -2.73
N ARG A 274 -6.01 -8.10 -3.14
CA ARG A 274 -6.41 -9.34 -3.79
C ARG A 274 -5.61 -9.59 -5.07
N PHE A 275 -5.26 -8.55 -5.83
CA PHE A 275 -4.59 -8.72 -7.13
C PHE A 275 -3.28 -9.49 -6.99
N ALA A 276 -2.47 -9.19 -5.96
CA ALA A 276 -1.22 -9.92 -5.69
C ALA A 276 -1.47 -11.43 -5.52
N LYS A 277 -2.54 -11.83 -4.82
CA LYS A 277 -2.88 -13.24 -4.60
C LYS A 277 -3.39 -13.95 -5.86
N LEU A 278 -4.14 -13.24 -6.71
CA LEU A 278 -4.67 -13.82 -7.96
C LEU A 278 -3.56 -14.18 -8.94
N LEU A 279 -2.45 -13.44 -8.95
CA LEU A 279 -1.30 -13.73 -9.81
C LEU A 279 -0.65 -15.09 -9.53
N GLY A 280 -0.84 -15.65 -8.33
CA GLY A 280 -0.33 -16.96 -7.93
C GLY A 280 -1.30 -18.12 -8.19
N MET A 281 -2.46 -17.83 -8.78
CA MET A 281 -3.46 -18.84 -9.10
C MET A 281 -3.37 -19.24 -10.57
N ASN A 282 -3.65 -20.51 -10.91
CA ASN A 282 -3.62 -20.95 -12.30
C ASN A 282 -4.88 -20.57 -13.10
N SER A 283 -5.37 -19.35 -12.92
CA SER A 283 -6.56 -18.78 -13.59
C SER A 283 -6.23 -17.44 -14.21
N VAL A 284 -6.92 -17.08 -15.28
CA VAL A 284 -6.70 -15.83 -16.01
C VAL A 284 -7.19 -14.68 -15.15
N VAL A 285 -6.31 -13.72 -14.84
CA VAL A 285 -6.73 -12.52 -14.11
C VAL A 285 -7.33 -11.53 -15.10
N LEU A 286 -8.57 -11.10 -14.82
CA LEU A 286 -9.26 -10.01 -15.50
C LEU A 286 -9.17 -8.78 -14.58
N LYS A 287 -8.31 -7.82 -14.91
CA LYS A 287 -8.06 -6.66 -14.05
C LYS A 287 -8.70 -5.42 -14.63
N GLU A 288 -9.44 -4.69 -13.80
CA GLU A 288 -9.98 -3.39 -14.20
C GLU A 288 -8.89 -2.35 -14.51
N ASP A 289 -9.14 -1.49 -15.50
CA ASP A 289 -8.40 -0.25 -15.64
C ASP A 289 -8.75 0.70 -14.50
N SER A 290 -7.73 1.05 -13.74
CA SER A 290 -7.85 1.83 -12.51
C SER A 290 -6.61 2.70 -12.32
N PRO A 291 -6.76 3.92 -11.78
CA PRO A 291 -5.63 4.79 -11.54
C PRO A 291 -4.82 4.34 -10.32
N TYR A 292 -5.33 3.42 -9.50
CA TYR A 292 -4.63 2.98 -8.30
C TYR A 292 -3.49 2.00 -8.60
N LEU A 293 -2.41 2.17 -7.85
CA LEU A 293 -1.19 1.37 -7.93
C LEU A 293 -0.82 0.84 -6.54
N ALA A 294 -0.40 -0.42 -6.50
CA ALA A 294 0.48 -0.93 -5.46
C ALA A 294 1.92 -1.06 -6.01
N TRP A 295 2.88 -1.29 -5.12
CA TRP A 295 4.32 -1.31 -5.39
C TRP A 295 4.77 -2.19 -6.57
N PHE A 296 4.00 -3.23 -6.92
CA PHE A 296 4.34 -4.17 -7.99
C PHE A 296 3.61 -3.90 -9.33
N TYR A 297 2.58 -3.04 -9.35
CA TYR A 297 1.62 -2.95 -10.47
C TYR A 297 2.32 -2.59 -11.79
N ARG A 298 3.29 -1.68 -11.78
CA ARG A 298 4.06 -1.26 -12.97
C ARG A 298 4.89 -2.38 -13.61
N SER A 299 5.20 -3.43 -12.85
CA SER A 299 5.92 -4.60 -13.35
C SER A 299 4.99 -5.67 -13.94
N VAL A 300 3.70 -5.60 -13.64
CA VAL A 300 2.70 -6.55 -14.11
C VAL A 300 2.03 -5.97 -15.35
N ARG A 301 2.32 -6.55 -16.50
CA ARG A 301 1.96 -6.02 -17.84
C ARG A 301 0.67 -6.62 -18.38
N GLN A 302 -0.17 -5.75 -18.97
CA GLN A 302 -1.38 -6.13 -19.72
C GLN A 302 -1.03 -7.11 -20.85
N TYR A 303 -1.93 -8.06 -21.12
CA TYR A 303 -1.80 -9.13 -22.12
C TYR A 303 -0.60 -10.08 -21.96
N GLU A 304 0.28 -9.82 -20.98
CA GLU A 304 1.38 -10.70 -20.60
C GLU A 304 1.08 -11.45 -19.30
N HIS A 305 0.52 -10.76 -18.30
CA HIS A 305 0.23 -11.33 -16.97
C HIS A 305 -1.26 -11.31 -16.62
N TYR A 306 -2.05 -10.47 -17.28
CA TYR A 306 -3.50 -10.38 -17.08
C TYR A 306 -4.17 -9.80 -18.33
N LEU A 307 -5.49 -9.92 -18.41
CA LEU A 307 -6.29 -9.28 -19.45
C LEU A 307 -7.00 -8.05 -18.84
N PRO A 308 -6.87 -6.86 -19.44
CA PRO A 308 -7.55 -5.67 -18.92
C PRO A 308 -9.05 -5.69 -19.23
N ILE A 309 -9.85 -5.12 -18.34
CA ILE A 309 -11.30 -4.94 -18.49
C ILE A 309 -11.70 -3.54 -18.00
N LEU A 310 -12.93 -3.12 -18.30
CA LEU A 310 -13.48 -1.81 -18.02
C LEU A 310 -12.61 -0.67 -18.59
N GLU A 311 -12.10 -0.89 -19.80
CA GLU A 311 -11.35 0.06 -20.62
C GLU A 311 -12.24 0.70 -21.70
N ARG A 312 -13.18 -0.06 -22.26
CA ARG A 312 -13.95 0.34 -23.46
C ARG A 312 -15.40 0.68 -23.16
N HIS A 313 -16.13 -0.23 -22.52
CA HIS A 313 -17.54 -0.07 -22.17
C HIS A 313 -17.92 -0.98 -20.99
N PRO A 314 -19.08 -0.77 -20.31
CA PRO A 314 -19.40 -1.44 -19.04
C PRO A 314 -19.45 -2.97 -19.07
N LEU A 315 -19.46 -3.59 -20.26
CA LEU A 315 -19.56 -5.04 -20.45
C LEU A 315 -18.38 -5.61 -21.23
N ASP A 316 -17.30 -4.86 -21.41
CA ASP A 316 -16.13 -5.31 -22.19
C ASP A 316 -15.45 -6.56 -21.61
N VAL A 317 -15.72 -6.90 -20.34
CA VAL A 317 -15.37 -8.18 -19.72
C VAL A 317 -15.91 -9.37 -20.52
N LEU A 318 -17.13 -9.27 -21.07
CA LEU A 318 -17.75 -10.32 -21.87
C LEU A 318 -17.07 -10.45 -23.23
N ASP A 319 -16.74 -9.32 -23.86
CA ASP A 319 -15.98 -9.28 -25.12
C ASP A 319 -14.60 -9.92 -24.95
N VAL A 320 -13.88 -9.57 -23.88
CA VAL A 320 -12.55 -10.11 -23.58
C VAL A 320 -12.65 -11.62 -23.36
N MET A 321 -13.63 -12.08 -22.59
CA MET A 321 -13.88 -13.51 -22.41
C MET A 321 -14.24 -14.22 -23.72
N GLY A 322 -15.08 -13.63 -24.57
CA GLY A 322 -15.44 -14.20 -25.87
C GLY A 322 -14.25 -14.26 -26.84
N THR A 323 -13.44 -13.21 -26.85
CA THR A 323 -12.28 -13.05 -27.76
C THR A 323 -11.12 -13.97 -27.39
N TYR A 324 -10.85 -14.18 -26.10
CA TYR A 324 -9.72 -15.01 -25.64
C TYR A 324 -10.14 -16.41 -25.20
N GLY A 325 -11.42 -16.65 -24.92
CA GLY A 325 -11.95 -17.92 -24.42
C GLY A 325 -12.16 -19.00 -25.48
N SER A 326 -11.86 -18.72 -26.74
CA SER A 326 -11.97 -19.70 -27.82
C SER A 326 -10.93 -20.83 -27.67
N PRO A 327 -11.25 -22.08 -28.07
CA PRO A 327 -10.30 -23.20 -28.00
C PRO A 327 -8.97 -22.93 -28.71
N GLN A 328 -8.98 -22.13 -29.78
CA GLN A 328 -7.81 -21.77 -30.58
C GLN A 328 -6.82 -20.88 -29.79
N ARG A 329 -7.31 -20.15 -28.78
CA ARG A 329 -6.50 -19.23 -27.96
C ARG A 329 -6.29 -19.73 -26.53
N ASP A 330 -6.71 -20.95 -26.22
CA ASP A 330 -6.56 -21.51 -24.87
C ASP A 330 -5.09 -21.60 -24.43
N ASN A 331 -4.18 -21.88 -25.37
CA ASN A 331 -2.73 -21.87 -25.12
C ASN A 331 -2.20 -20.46 -24.80
N GLU A 332 -2.81 -19.41 -25.37
CA GLU A 332 -2.46 -18.02 -25.07
C GLU A 332 -2.87 -17.67 -23.64
N LEU A 333 -4.07 -18.07 -23.21
CA LEU A 333 -4.52 -17.92 -21.82
C LEU A 333 -3.60 -18.65 -20.85
N LYS A 334 -3.22 -19.91 -21.15
CA LYS A 334 -2.26 -20.68 -20.37
C LYS A 334 -0.90 -19.96 -20.26
N ARG A 335 -0.44 -19.33 -21.35
CA ARG A 335 0.80 -18.52 -21.33
C ARG A 335 0.70 -17.29 -20.43
N ILE A 336 -0.42 -16.56 -20.49
CA ILE A 336 -0.66 -15.39 -19.63
C ILE A 336 -0.64 -15.80 -18.16
N VAL A 337 -1.31 -16.90 -17.83
CA VAL A 337 -1.33 -17.46 -16.46
C VAL A 337 0.07 -17.89 -16.02
N GLN A 338 0.83 -18.57 -16.88
CA GLN A 338 2.19 -19.00 -16.56
C GLN A 338 3.10 -17.79 -16.27
N ASN A 339 3.00 -16.72 -17.06
CA ASN A 339 3.76 -15.49 -16.82
C ASN A 339 3.38 -14.85 -15.48
N ALA A 340 2.09 -14.77 -15.15
CA ALA A 340 1.60 -14.27 -13.87
C ALA A 340 2.14 -15.09 -12.69
N ASN A 341 2.07 -16.42 -12.78
CA ASN A 341 2.55 -17.32 -11.74
C ASN A 341 4.08 -17.23 -11.59
N ASN A 342 4.82 -17.12 -12.70
CA ASN A 342 6.28 -16.90 -12.67
C ASN A 342 6.64 -15.57 -12.01
N PHE A 343 5.89 -14.51 -12.31
CA PHE A 343 6.05 -13.21 -11.67
C PHE A 343 5.82 -13.32 -10.15
N ALA A 344 4.71 -13.93 -9.75
CA ALA A 344 4.39 -14.13 -8.34
C ALA A 344 5.45 -14.96 -7.60
N ALA A 345 5.90 -16.08 -8.19
CA ALA A 345 6.94 -16.94 -7.61
C ALA A 345 8.26 -16.20 -7.39
N LYS A 346 8.59 -15.29 -8.29
CA LYS A 346 9.84 -14.53 -8.23
C LYS A 346 9.79 -13.33 -7.29
N TYR A 347 8.65 -12.63 -7.23
CA TYR A 347 8.59 -11.30 -6.61
C TYR A 347 7.61 -11.19 -5.43
N MET A 348 6.71 -12.15 -5.21
CA MET A 348 5.70 -12.09 -4.14
C MET A 348 6.00 -13.01 -2.96
N CYS A 349 7.11 -13.75 -3.00
CA CYS A 349 7.54 -14.53 -1.85
C CYS A 349 8.04 -13.60 -0.73
N ASP A 350 7.96 -14.10 0.50
CA ASP A 350 8.27 -13.32 1.71
C ASP A 350 9.65 -12.64 1.68
N ARG A 351 10.67 -13.38 1.25
CA ARG A 351 12.03 -12.83 1.10
C ARG A 351 12.08 -11.71 0.06
N ALA A 352 11.34 -11.83 -1.05
CA ALA A 352 11.31 -10.78 -2.07
C ALA A 352 10.62 -9.50 -1.55
N ILE A 353 9.52 -9.66 -0.80
CA ILE A 353 8.84 -8.56 -0.11
C ILE A 353 9.78 -7.86 0.88
N ALA A 354 10.49 -8.63 1.72
CA ALA A 354 11.46 -8.10 2.68
C ALA A 354 12.61 -7.34 1.98
N LEU A 355 13.13 -7.89 0.89
CA LEU A 355 14.19 -7.26 0.09
C LEU A 355 13.73 -5.96 -0.56
N TYR A 356 12.49 -5.92 -1.06
CA TYR A 356 11.90 -4.70 -1.60
C TYR A 356 11.73 -3.65 -0.51
N PHE A 357 11.15 -4.02 0.65
CA PHE A 357 10.98 -3.10 1.78
C PHE A 357 12.33 -2.52 2.24
N ARG A 358 13.36 -3.36 2.39
CA ARG A 358 14.73 -2.91 2.68
C ARG A 358 15.26 -1.93 1.63
N LYS A 359 14.99 -2.18 0.34
CA LYS A 359 15.43 -1.31 -0.75
C LYS A 359 14.72 0.04 -0.69
N VAL A 360 13.42 0.08 -0.41
CA VAL A 360 12.67 1.33 -0.19
C VAL A 360 13.34 2.18 0.89
N LEU A 361 13.63 1.59 2.06
CA LEU A 361 14.27 2.32 3.17
C LEU A 361 15.66 2.84 2.80
N ASN A 362 16.48 2.02 2.13
CA ASN A 362 17.81 2.44 1.69
C ASN A 362 17.76 3.59 0.69
N GLU A 363 16.88 3.54 -0.30
CA GLU A 363 16.77 4.63 -1.29
C GLU A 363 16.11 5.88 -0.69
N TYR A 364 15.13 5.72 0.21
CA TYR A 364 14.55 6.82 0.97
C TYR A 364 15.60 7.55 1.81
N LYS A 365 16.42 6.81 2.57
CA LYS A 365 17.50 7.38 3.39
C LYS A 365 18.47 8.22 2.56
N LYS A 366 18.78 7.80 1.33
CA LYS A 366 19.66 8.54 0.41
C LYS A 366 19.08 9.88 -0.06
N LEU A 367 17.78 10.14 0.11
CA LEU A 367 17.20 11.44 -0.24
C LEU A 367 17.58 12.53 0.78
N PHE A 368 18.04 12.15 1.97
CA PHE A 368 18.42 13.06 3.03
C PHE A 368 19.93 13.32 3.05
N ASP A 369 20.32 14.48 3.58
CA ASP A 369 21.72 14.86 3.78
C ASP A 369 22.35 14.13 4.98
N ASP A 370 21.64 14.08 6.10
CA ASP A 370 22.10 13.50 7.36
C ASP A 370 20.95 12.88 8.19
N MET A 371 20.42 11.76 7.70
CA MET A 371 19.39 10.99 8.44
C MET A 371 19.95 10.43 9.75
N ASP A 372 21.21 9.96 9.76
CA ASP A 372 21.80 9.32 10.93
C ASP A 372 22.08 10.31 12.05
N GLY A 373 22.64 11.47 11.74
CA GLY A 373 22.83 12.55 12.72
C GLY A 373 21.49 13.08 13.22
N PHE A 374 20.47 13.17 12.37
CA PHE A 374 19.13 13.53 12.84
C PHE A 374 18.56 12.51 13.84
N ILE A 375 18.67 11.21 13.52
CA ILE A 375 18.22 10.15 14.42
C ILE A 375 18.99 10.19 15.74
N GLN A 376 20.32 10.25 15.69
CA GLN A 376 21.17 10.13 16.89
C GLN A 376 21.14 11.38 17.76
N GLY A 377 21.18 12.57 17.16
CA GLY A 377 21.22 13.83 17.90
C GLY A 377 19.88 14.25 18.49
N TYR A 378 18.78 13.89 17.83
CA TYR A 378 17.47 14.49 18.12
C TYR A 378 16.40 13.45 18.43
N ILE A 379 16.25 12.39 17.63
CA ILE A 379 15.13 11.45 17.80
C ILE A 379 15.40 10.39 18.87
N TRP A 380 16.60 9.80 18.87
CA TRP A 380 16.94 8.72 19.79
C TRP A 380 16.94 9.14 21.26
N PRO A 381 17.45 10.33 21.65
CA PRO A 381 17.31 10.83 23.01
C PRO A 381 15.85 10.94 23.46
N LEU A 382 14.93 11.31 22.54
CA LEU A 382 13.49 11.37 22.82
C LEU A 382 12.89 9.99 23.07
N VAL A 383 13.26 9.00 22.26
CA VAL A 383 12.84 7.60 22.44
C VAL A 383 13.28 7.10 23.82
N GLN A 384 14.54 7.33 24.18
CA GLN A 384 15.10 6.91 25.47
C GLN A 384 14.43 7.62 26.66
N ALA A 385 14.12 8.92 26.53
CA ALA A 385 13.42 9.66 27.57
C ALA A 385 11.98 9.14 27.78
N LYS A 386 11.27 8.84 26.68
CA LYS A 386 9.88 8.31 26.72
C LYS A 386 9.82 6.93 27.36
N GLN A 387 10.77 6.04 27.06
CA GLN A 387 10.86 4.72 27.67
C GLN A 387 11.02 4.77 29.20
N LYS A 388 11.62 5.83 29.73
CA LYS A 388 11.85 5.99 31.17
C LYS A 388 10.68 6.61 31.94
N THR A 389 9.78 7.35 31.28
CA THR A 389 8.90 8.30 32.00
C THR A 389 7.44 8.33 31.55
N HIS A 390 7.03 7.58 30.50
CA HIS A 390 5.67 7.67 29.92
C HIS A 390 5.21 9.10 29.55
N VAL A 391 6.14 10.05 29.37
CA VAL A 391 5.86 11.48 29.19
C VAL A 391 5.24 11.81 27.82
N ASP A 392 4.34 12.80 27.83
CA ASP A 392 3.67 13.42 26.68
C ASP A 392 4.68 14.04 25.69
N PHE A 393 4.61 13.58 24.44
CA PHE A 393 5.52 13.93 23.34
C PHE A 393 5.32 15.36 22.80
N ARG A 394 4.18 16.01 23.07
CA ARG A 394 3.85 17.36 22.60
C ARG A 394 4.87 18.41 23.05
N GLN A 395 5.37 18.30 24.27
CA GLN A 395 6.39 19.22 24.77
C GLN A 395 7.76 19.00 24.11
N HIS A 396 8.00 17.82 23.55
CA HIS A 396 9.30 17.44 23.00
C HIS A 396 9.47 17.86 21.55
N LEU A 397 8.45 17.82 20.67
CA LEU A 397 8.65 18.28 19.27
C LEU A 397 8.86 19.80 19.17
N GLY A 398 8.13 20.59 19.95
CA GLY A 398 8.36 22.04 20.04
C GLY A 398 9.71 22.39 20.71
N ARG A 399 10.24 21.51 21.55
CA ARG A 399 11.63 21.61 22.05
C ARG A 399 12.63 21.18 20.97
N LEU A 400 12.34 20.12 20.23
CA LEU A 400 13.14 19.59 19.14
C LEU A 400 13.34 20.64 18.04
N ARG A 401 12.26 21.31 17.60
CA ARG A 401 12.34 22.41 16.63
C ARG A 401 13.21 23.56 17.14
N ARG A 402 13.05 23.96 18.41
CA ARG A 402 13.88 25.02 19.01
C ARG A 402 15.35 24.61 19.03
N GLN A 403 15.64 23.41 19.49
CA GLN A 403 16.99 22.86 19.52
C GLN A 403 17.59 22.77 18.10
N VAL A 404 16.83 22.25 17.14
CA VAL A 404 17.24 22.17 15.73
C VAL A 404 17.52 23.56 15.14
N ALA A 405 16.67 24.55 15.43
CA ALA A 405 16.83 25.91 14.95
C ALA A 405 18.01 26.64 15.62
N GLU A 406 18.22 26.42 16.92
CA GLU A 406 19.37 26.93 17.67
C GLU A 406 20.68 26.36 17.13
N ASP A 407 20.74 25.05 16.88
CA ASP A 407 21.91 24.37 16.31
C ASP A 407 22.20 24.83 14.87
N GLU A 408 21.17 25.05 14.04
CA GLU A 408 21.33 25.61 12.69
C GLU A 408 21.84 27.06 12.73
N ALA A 409 21.30 27.87 13.64
CA ALA A 409 21.74 29.25 13.81
C ALA A 409 23.21 29.31 14.28
N ALA A 410 23.60 28.43 15.21
CA ALA A 410 24.96 28.31 15.70
C ALA A 410 25.93 27.85 14.60
N ALA A 411 25.55 26.83 13.81
CA ALA A 411 26.36 26.35 12.69
C ALA A 411 26.55 27.42 11.60
N ALA A 412 25.49 28.16 11.27
CA ALA A 412 25.56 29.27 10.30
C ALA A 412 26.43 30.42 10.79
N ALA A 413 26.39 30.73 12.10
CA ALA A 413 27.28 31.74 12.70
C ALA A 413 28.75 31.28 12.67
N ALA A 414 29.02 30.02 13.02
CA ALA A 414 30.37 29.45 12.98
C ALA A 414 30.96 29.42 11.56
N ALA A 415 30.15 29.07 10.55
CA ALA A 415 30.58 29.08 9.15
C ALA A 415 30.94 30.49 8.64
N LYS A 416 30.20 31.52 9.06
CA LYS A 416 30.53 32.92 8.74
C LYS A 416 31.86 33.35 9.35
N VAL A 417 32.12 32.98 10.60
CA VAL A 417 33.39 33.28 11.29
C VAL A 417 34.57 32.54 10.66
N ALA A 418 34.38 31.32 10.17
CA ALA A 418 35.43 30.57 9.47
C ALA A 418 35.73 31.08 8.05
N SER A 419 34.80 31.85 7.45
CA SER A 419 34.93 32.46 6.12
C SER A 419 35.43 33.91 6.12
N SER A 420 35.55 34.51 7.31
CA SER A 420 36.11 35.85 7.56
C SER A 420 37.52 35.74 8.12
#